data_AF-A0A7X3R8T1-F1
#
_entry.id   AF-A0A7X3R8T1-F1
#
_cell.length_a   1.000
_cell.length_b   1.000
_cell.length_c   1.000
_cell.angle_alpha   90.00
_cell.angle_beta   90.00
_cell.angle_gamma   90.00
#
_symmetry.space_group_name_H-M   'P 1'
#
loop_
_entity.id
_entity.type
_entity.pdbx_description
1 polymer ?
#
loop_
_entity_poly.entity_id
_entity_poly.type
_entity_poly.pdbx_seq_one_letter_code
_entity_poly.pdbx_strand_id
1 'polypeptide(L)'
;VFEEDGRAVPIFNDKHLSYSFEKAKEMVDDGHRLGFGVLSGSSLPVTWRLPDVELPLECEIGEALMVGVGGSDPMDYHALEAMQCMIERRKGGETGVAAVQLIEGEEVWKAGKDGRWSMELLEAALSRSDTPCGLTDEDGRTQDMISNGEIYRLVENPAAYFIEYNDGLRATLLMLNGAVRDYCFAAQLKDEPVPVSTQFFLTPTPNVTYSACLIAKIEELFETGIAPYPAERTLLVSGTLESCLTSRLQGHIRLETPHLNVEYRAPAESQHARL
;
A
#
# COMPACT_ATOMS: atom_id res chain seq x y z
N VAL A 1 18.08 27.04 -3.04
CA VAL A 1 16.77 27.74 -3.00
C VAL A 1 16.37 28.08 -1.57
N PHE A 2 15.69 27.22 -0.79
CA PHE A 2 15.16 27.62 0.53
C PHE A 2 16.20 28.19 1.51
N GLU A 3 17.38 27.58 1.58
CA GLU A 3 18.48 28.07 2.44
C GLU A 3 19.08 29.39 1.94
N GLU A 4 19.26 29.52 0.63
CA GLU A 4 19.76 30.75 -0.01
C GLU A 4 18.78 31.91 0.18
N ASP A 5 17.48 31.62 0.13
CA ASP A 5 16.40 32.59 0.28
C ASP A 5 16.04 32.86 1.76
N GLY A 6 16.58 32.07 2.70
CA GLY A 6 16.26 32.14 4.12
C GLY A 6 14.77 31.87 4.44
N ARG A 7 14.06 31.19 3.53
CA ARG A 7 12.62 30.94 3.63
C ARG A 7 12.25 29.59 3.02
N ALA A 8 11.60 28.75 3.82
CA ALA A 8 10.98 27.51 3.36
C ALA A 8 9.46 27.67 3.20
N VAL A 9 8.87 26.85 2.32
CA VAL A 9 7.42 26.76 2.11
C VAL A 9 7.01 25.29 2.01
N PRO A 10 5.75 24.94 2.33
CA PRO A 10 5.29 23.56 2.22
C PRO A 10 5.40 23.03 0.79
N ILE A 11 5.66 21.73 0.64
CA ILE A 11 5.78 21.06 -0.65
C ILE A 11 4.86 19.85 -0.74
N PHE A 12 4.34 19.61 -1.94
CA PHE A 12 3.71 18.34 -2.31
C PHE A 12 4.53 17.65 -3.40
N ASN A 13 4.78 16.34 -3.23
CA ASN A 13 5.42 15.49 -4.21
C ASN A 13 4.54 14.27 -4.55
N ASP A 14 4.01 14.20 -5.77
CA ASP A 14 3.16 13.10 -6.22
C ASP A 14 3.86 11.73 -6.13
N LYS A 15 3.20 10.75 -5.50
CA LYS A 15 3.65 9.35 -5.34
C LYS A 15 4.95 9.21 -4.53
N HIS A 16 5.89 8.40 -4.98
CA HIS A 16 7.17 8.19 -4.31
C HIS A 16 7.98 9.49 -4.30
N LEU A 17 8.62 9.78 -3.17
CA LEU A 17 9.47 10.96 -3.00
C LEU A 17 10.63 10.97 -4.01
N SER A 18 11.24 9.80 -4.23
CA SER A 18 12.31 9.62 -5.19
C SER A 18 12.42 8.15 -5.59
N TYR A 19 13.12 7.89 -6.69
CA TYR A 19 13.49 6.52 -7.10
C TYR A 19 14.57 5.91 -6.19
N SER A 20 15.22 6.73 -5.35
CA SER A 20 16.31 6.34 -4.46
C SER A 20 15.95 6.71 -3.02
N PHE A 21 16.04 5.74 -2.12
CA PHE A 21 15.76 5.92 -0.70
C PHE A 21 16.59 7.04 -0.08
N GLU A 22 17.89 7.11 -0.37
CA GLU A 22 18.76 8.15 0.17
C GLU A 22 18.29 9.56 -0.22
N LYS A 23 17.85 9.75 -1.47
CA LYS A 23 17.29 11.02 -1.93
C LYS A 23 15.93 11.32 -1.31
N ALA A 24 15.07 10.31 -1.20
CA ALA A 24 13.79 10.44 -0.52
C ALA A 24 13.99 10.83 0.95
N LYS A 25 15.00 10.24 1.60
CA LYS A 25 15.37 10.51 2.98
C LYS A 25 15.87 11.94 3.14
N GLU A 26 16.76 12.40 2.25
CA GLU A 26 17.23 13.79 2.22
C GLU A 26 16.06 14.78 2.14
N MET A 27 15.06 14.51 1.29
CA MET A 27 13.87 15.37 1.18
C MET A 27 13.07 15.47 2.48
N VAL A 28 12.89 14.36 3.19
CA VAL A 28 12.17 14.33 4.48
C VAL A 28 12.99 14.97 5.59
N ASP A 29 14.29 14.64 5.66
CA ASP A 29 15.23 15.22 6.62
C ASP A 29 15.31 16.75 6.48
N ASP A 30 15.34 17.26 5.24
CA ASP A 30 15.32 18.69 4.96
C ASP A 30 14.00 19.35 5.35
N GLY A 31 12.87 18.67 5.14
CA GLY A 31 11.55 19.07 5.64
C GLY A 31 11.57 19.35 7.15
N HIS A 32 12.11 18.41 7.92
CA HIS A 32 12.27 18.54 9.37
C HIS A 32 13.27 19.61 9.76
N ARG A 33 14.45 19.62 9.13
CA ARG A 33 15.56 20.52 9.45
C ARG A 33 15.23 21.99 9.19
N LEU A 34 14.50 22.26 8.10
CA LEU A 34 14.11 23.62 7.69
C LEU A 34 12.70 24.00 8.17
N GLY A 35 11.94 23.06 8.72
CA GLY A 35 10.65 23.32 9.36
C GLY A 35 9.51 23.64 8.39
N PHE A 36 9.41 22.91 7.29
CA PHE A 36 8.30 23.03 6.34
C PHE A 36 7.54 21.72 6.16
N GLY A 37 6.24 21.81 5.90
CA GLY A 37 5.41 20.63 5.66
C GLY A 37 5.80 19.93 4.35
N VAL A 38 6.05 18.62 4.44
CA VAL A 38 6.25 17.74 3.29
C VAL A 38 5.04 16.83 3.19
N LEU A 39 4.28 16.94 2.11
CA LEU A 39 3.25 15.97 1.76
C LEU A 39 3.69 15.20 0.52
N SER A 40 3.46 13.91 0.52
CA SER A 40 3.75 13.08 -0.64
C SER A 40 2.77 11.93 -0.70
N GLY A 41 2.77 11.19 -1.80
CA GLY A 41 1.98 9.99 -1.94
C GLY A 41 0.90 10.07 -2.99
N SER A 42 0.05 9.04 -3.01
CA SER A 42 -0.97 8.85 -4.04
C SER A 42 -2.39 9.00 -3.54
N SER A 43 -3.35 8.85 -4.45
CA SER A 43 -4.77 8.97 -4.15
C SER A 43 -5.35 7.77 -3.39
N LEU A 44 -4.72 6.58 -3.38
CA LEU A 44 -5.34 5.41 -2.73
C LEU A 44 -5.51 5.59 -1.21
N PRO A 45 -4.50 6.04 -0.44
CA PRO A 45 -4.69 6.25 1.01
C PRO A 45 -5.81 7.22 1.39
N VAL A 46 -6.19 8.11 0.46
CA VAL A 46 -7.14 9.20 0.70
C VAL A 46 -8.47 9.02 -0.05
N THR A 47 -8.60 7.99 -0.89
CA THR A 47 -9.86 7.68 -1.58
C THR A 47 -10.86 6.96 -0.68
N TRP A 48 -12.07 6.70 -1.16
CA TRP A 48 -13.08 5.99 -0.38
C TRP A 48 -12.69 4.54 -0.09
N ARG A 49 -13.21 4.02 1.02
CA ARG A 49 -13.08 2.62 1.41
C ARG A 49 -14.46 1.96 1.36
N LEU A 50 -14.56 0.78 0.75
CA LEU A 50 -15.80 0.00 0.66
C LEU A 50 -15.60 -1.44 1.21
N PRO A 51 -16.19 -1.80 2.37
CA PRO A 51 -16.90 -0.92 3.30
C PRO A 51 -15.99 0.14 3.93
N ASP A 52 -16.57 1.14 4.58
CA ASP A 52 -15.80 2.16 5.31
C ASP A 52 -15.09 1.51 6.51
N VAL A 53 -13.82 1.13 6.30
CA VAL A 53 -12.98 0.47 7.30
C VAL A 53 -11.91 1.42 7.81
N GLU A 54 -11.88 1.57 9.12
CA GLU A 54 -10.79 2.19 9.86
C GLU A 54 -10.32 1.22 10.94
N LEU A 55 -9.07 0.76 10.85
CA LEU A 55 -8.50 -0.08 11.90
C LEU A 55 -8.39 0.74 13.19
N PRO A 56 -8.67 0.18 14.38
CA PRO A 56 -8.40 0.89 15.63
C PRO A 56 -6.91 1.24 15.73
N LEU A 57 -6.61 2.43 16.25
CA LEU A 57 -5.23 2.75 16.64
C LEU A 57 -4.76 1.75 17.70
N GLU A 58 -3.48 1.40 17.62
CA GLU A 58 -2.82 0.44 18.50
C GLU A 58 -3.39 -1.00 18.42
N CYS A 59 -4.09 -1.34 17.33
CA CYS A 59 -4.56 -2.71 17.13
C CYS A 59 -3.42 -3.71 16.94
N GLU A 60 -3.62 -4.96 17.31
CA GLU A 60 -2.66 -6.02 17.05
C GLU A 60 -3.01 -6.73 15.74
N ILE A 61 -2.19 -6.49 14.71
CA ILE A 61 -2.31 -7.13 13.40
C ILE A 61 -1.46 -8.39 13.39
N GLY A 62 -2.04 -9.53 13.03
CA GLY A 62 -1.34 -10.79 12.87
C GLY A 62 -0.67 -10.92 11.49
N GLU A 63 -1.44 -10.68 10.43
CA GLU A 63 -0.99 -10.72 9.03
C GLU A 63 -1.85 -9.76 8.20
N ALA A 64 -1.27 -9.19 7.14
CA ALA A 64 -1.98 -8.33 6.19
C ALA A 64 -1.70 -8.73 4.75
N LEU A 65 -2.70 -8.54 3.88
CA LEU A 65 -2.61 -8.81 2.45
C LEU A 65 -3.26 -7.68 1.66
N MET A 66 -2.58 -7.27 0.60
CA MET A 66 -3.09 -6.34 -0.40
C MET A 66 -3.15 -7.03 -1.76
N VAL A 67 -4.25 -6.85 -2.48
CA VAL A 67 -4.39 -7.17 -3.90
C VAL A 67 -4.29 -5.87 -4.68
N GLY A 68 -3.38 -5.82 -5.65
CA GLY A 68 -3.21 -4.72 -6.58
C GLY A 68 -3.20 -5.19 -8.03
N VAL A 69 -3.29 -4.24 -8.95
CA VAL A 69 -3.26 -4.46 -10.40
C VAL A 69 -2.52 -3.34 -11.11
N GLY A 70 -2.10 -3.59 -12.34
CA GLY A 70 -1.44 -2.63 -13.22
C GLY A 70 0.05 -2.90 -13.41
N GLY A 71 0.75 -1.90 -13.97
CA GLY A 71 2.15 -2.00 -14.33
C GLY A 71 3.10 -1.89 -13.14
N SER A 72 4.17 -2.69 -13.16
CA SER A 72 5.22 -2.70 -12.13
C SER A 72 5.88 -1.34 -11.97
N ASP A 73 6.33 -1.06 -10.75
CA ASP A 73 6.82 0.21 -10.20
C ASP A 73 5.70 1.21 -9.84
N PRO A 74 5.02 1.92 -10.77
CA PRO A 74 4.01 2.89 -10.37
C PRO A 74 2.81 2.30 -9.62
N MET A 75 2.25 1.19 -10.10
CA MET A 75 1.06 0.59 -9.47
C MET A 75 1.40 -0.24 -8.25
N ASP A 76 2.62 -0.79 -8.21
CA ASP A 76 3.18 -1.43 -7.02
C ASP A 76 3.27 -0.40 -5.88
N TYR A 77 3.78 0.81 -6.16
CA TYR A 77 3.83 1.90 -5.18
C TYR A 77 2.45 2.22 -4.63
N HIS A 78 1.46 2.41 -5.51
CA HIS A 78 0.08 2.70 -5.12
C HIS A 78 -0.44 1.64 -4.16
N ALA A 79 -0.32 0.36 -4.51
CA ALA A 79 -0.83 -0.73 -3.69
C ALA A 79 -0.07 -0.88 -2.36
N LEU A 80 1.26 -0.73 -2.37
CA LEU A 80 2.07 -0.74 -1.15
C LEU A 80 1.69 0.40 -0.20
N GLU A 81 1.47 1.60 -0.72
CA GLU A 81 1.08 2.76 0.07
C GLU A 81 -0.32 2.61 0.67
N ALA A 82 -1.26 2.08 -0.13
CA ALA A 82 -2.61 1.76 0.33
C ALA A 82 -2.57 0.74 1.49
N MET A 83 -1.76 -0.31 1.36
CA MET A 83 -1.54 -1.27 2.43
C MET A 83 -0.92 -0.61 3.67
N GLN A 84 0.15 0.18 3.47
CA GLN A 84 0.88 0.82 4.54
C GLN A 84 0.00 1.75 5.39
N CYS A 85 -0.89 2.52 4.76
CA CYS A 85 -1.79 3.43 5.49
C CYS A 85 -2.81 2.70 6.39
N MET A 86 -3.04 1.40 6.16
CA MET A 86 -3.86 0.55 7.03
C MET A 86 -3.03 0.05 8.21
N ILE A 87 -1.86 -0.55 7.91
CA ILE A 87 -1.07 -1.28 8.90
C ILE A 87 -0.18 -0.38 9.79
N GLU A 88 0.03 0.88 9.44
CA GLU A 88 0.71 1.86 10.32
C GLU A 88 -0.04 2.12 11.64
N ARG A 89 -1.32 1.74 11.70
CA ARG A 89 -2.19 1.92 12.88
C ARG A 89 -1.99 0.83 13.94
N ARG A 90 -1.10 -0.13 13.68
CA ARG A 90 -0.77 -1.21 14.59
C ARG A 90 -0.15 -0.71 15.90
N LYS A 91 -0.20 -1.57 16.92
CA LYS A 91 0.41 -1.36 18.24
C LYS A 91 1.87 -0.92 18.13
N GLY A 92 2.19 0.24 18.68
CA GLY A 92 3.54 0.82 18.62
C GLY A 92 3.80 1.73 17.42
N GLY A 93 2.92 1.78 16.43
CA GLY A 93 3.12 2.54 15.19
C GLY A 93 4.03 1.84 14.19
N GLU A 94 4.56 2.59 13.24
CA GLU A 94 5.53 2.07 12.28
C GLU A 94 6.92 1.96 12.90
N THR A 95 7.60 0.83 12.66
CA THR A 95 8.88 0.46 13.27
C THR A 95 10.00 0.23 12.25
N GLY A 96 9.71 0.31 10.96
CA GLY A 96 10.60 -0.01 9.87
C GLY A 96 10.43 -1.43 9.33
N VAL A 97 11.03 -1.66 8.17
CA VAL A 97 11.02 -2.94 7.44
C VAL A 97 12.35 -3.64 7.65
N ALA A 98 12.30 -4.88 8.17
CA ALA A 98 13.45 -5.72 8.43
C ALA A 98 13.99 -6.35 7.14
N ALA A 99 13.10 -6.89 6.32
CA ALA A 99 13.47 -7.54 5.08
C ALA A 99 12.34 -7.55 4.06
N VAL A 100 12.73 -7.72 2.79
CA VAL A 100 11.80 -7.85 1.67
C VAL A 100 12.18 -8.97 0.71
N GLN A 101 11.21 -9.47 -0.05
CA GLN A 101 11.45 -10.33 -1.20
C GLN A 101 10.37 -10.15 -2.26
N LEU A 102 10.75 -10.01 -3.53
CA LEU A 102 9.84 -10.01 -4.67
C LEU A 102 10.00 -11.32 -5.46
N ILE A 103 8.92 -12.08 -5.61
CA ILE A 103 8.84 -13.27 -6.47
C ILE A 103 7.76 -13.09 -7.54
N GLU A 104 7.90 -13.80 -8.66
CA GLU A 104 6.98 -13.72 -9.81
C GLU A 104 6.60 -15.11 -10.33
N GLY A 105 5.52 -15.19 -11.12
CA GLY A 105 5.10 -16.39 -11.81
C GLY A 105 4.64 -17.51 -10.87
N GLU A 106 4.83 -18.76 -11.28
CA GLU A 106 4.36 -19.95 -10.56
C GLU A 106 4.83 -20.06 -9.11
N GLU A 107 6.00 -19.49 -8.78
CA GLU A 107 6.49 -19.51 -7.40
C GLU A 107 5.59 -18.69 -6.45
N VAL A 108 4.81 -17.72 -6.95
CA VAL A 108 3.80 -16.99 -6.16
C VAL A 108 2.72 -17.94 -5.66
N TRP A 109 2.18 -18.77 -6.54
CA TRP A 109 1.13 -19.74 -6.20
C TRP A 109 1.65 -20.85 -5.30
N LYS A 110 2.87 -21.31 -5.57
CA LYS A 110 3.55 -22.27 -4.69
C LYS A 110 3.78 -21.69 -3.29
N ALA A 111 4.22 -20.44 -3.20
CA ALA A 111 4.37 -19.74 -1.92
C ALA A 111 3.06 -19.68 -1.13
N GLY A 112 1.92 -19.48 -1.81
CA GLY A 112 0.60 -19.55 -1.18
C GLY A 112 0.25 -20.94 -0.66
N LYS A 113 0.52 -21.99 -1.44
CA LYS A 113 0.34 -23.39 -1.03
C LYS A 113 1.23 -23.76 0.17
N ASP A 114 2.43 -23.18 0.23
CA ASP A 114 3.39 -23.37 1.32
C ASP A 114 3.07 -22.48 2.54
N GLY A 115 2.00 -21.68 2.50
CA GLY A 115 1.56 -20.83 3.61
C GLY A 115 2.40 -19.59 3.85
N ARG A 116 3.14 -19.10 2.85
CA ARG A 116 3.91 -17.84 2.95
C ARG A 116 3.04 -16.59 2.90
N TRP A 117 1.85 -16.71 2.33
CA TRP A 117 0.78 -15.73 2.37
C TRP A 117 -0.56 -16.45 2.57
N SER A 118 -1.50 -15.80 3.26
CA SER A 118 -2.79 -16.42 3.61
C SER A 118 -3.79 -16.44 2.45
N MET A 119 -4.26 -17.65 2.09
CA MET A 119 -5.37 -17.83 1.15
C MET A 119 -6.67 -17.24 1.69
N GLU A 120 -6.89 -17.29 3.00
CA GLU A 120 -8.08 -16.71 3.64
C GLU A 120 -8.08 -15.17 3.51
N LEU A 121 -6.92 -14.53 3.64
CA LEU A 121 -6.81 -13.08 3.42
C LEU A 121 -6.99 -12.71 1.94
N LEU A 122 -6.50 -13.54 1.01
CA LEU A 122 -6.76 -13.34 -0.42
C LEU A 122 -8.27 -13.44 -0.72
N GLU A 123 -8.97 -14.44 -0.19
CA GLU A 123 -10.41 -14.59 -0.33
C GLU A 123 -11.16 -13.38 0.26
N ALA A 124 -10.80 -12.96 1.48
CA ALA A 124 -11.39 -11.79 2.12
C ALA A 124 -11.18 -10.51 1.31
N ALA A 125 -9.98 -10.29 0.75
CA ALA A 125 -9.71 -9.14 -0.11
C ALA A 125 -10.53 -9.20 -1.40
N LEU A 126 -10.50 -10.32 -2.14
CA LEU A 126 -11.23 -10.47 -3.40
C LEU A 126 -12.75 -10.36 -3.23
N SER A 127 -13.28 -10.70 -2.05
CA SER A 127 -14.70 -10.52 -1.73
C SER A 127 -15.17 -9.05 -1.75
N ARG A 128 -14.24 -8.09 -1.78
CA ARG A 128 -14.49 -6.64 -1.84
C ARG A 128 -14.40 -6.07 -3.25
N SER A 129 -13.95 -6.87 -4.22
CA SER A 129 -13.85 -6.42 -5.61
C SER A 129 -15.23 -6.22 -6.22
N ASP A 130 -15.43 -5.08 -6.88
CA ASP A 130 -16.60 -4.80 -7.74
C ASP A 130 -16.26 -4.92 -9.23
N THR A 131 -15.00 -5.24 -9.55
CA THR A 131 -14.51 -5.45 -10.91
C THR A 131 -13.88 -6.84 -11.16
N PRO A 132 -14.50 -7.95 -10.73
CA PRO A 132 -13.99 -9.29 -11.06
C PRO A 132 -14.02 -9.52 -12.58
N CYS A 133 -12.92 -10.04 -13.12
CA CYS A 133 -12.71 -10.34 -14.53
C CYS A 133 -13.07 -11.81 -14.85
N GLY A 134 -12.93 -12.23 -16.12
CA GLY A 134 -13.26 -13.60 -16.53
C GLY A 134 -14.76 -13.77 -16.76
N LEU A 135 -15.35 -14.84 -16.22
CA LEU A 135 -16.77 -15.17 -16.48
C LEU A 135 -17.72 -14.04 -16.09
N THR A 136 -17.41 -13.28 -15.02
CA THR A 136 -18.22 -12.12 -14.62
C THR A 136 -18.19 -11.00 -15.66
N ASP A 137 -17.07 -10.76 -16.32
CA ASP A 137 -16.95 -9.75 -17.38
C ASP A 137 -17.50 -10.27 -18.72
N GLU A 138 -17.39 -11.59 -18.97
CA GLU A 138 -17.87 -12.24 -20.20
C GLU A 138 -19.40 -12.38 -20.27
N ASP A 139 -20.07 -12.74 -19.16
CA ASP A 139 -21.52 -12.97 -19.16
C ASP A 139 -22.29 -12.51 -17.93
N GLY A 140 -21.65 -11.78 -17.02
CA GLY A 140 -22.31 -11.14 -15.88
C GLY A 140 -22.62 -12.05 -14.70
N ARG A 141 -22.21 -13.33 -14.73
CA ARG A 141 -22.41 -14.23 -13.59
C ARG A 141 -21.49 -13.89 -12.41
N THR A 142 -21.94 -14.17 -11.20
CA THR A 142 -21.03 -14.23 -10.04
C THR A 142 -20.10 -15.44 -10.17
N GLN A 143 -18.88 -15.32 -9.65
CA GLN A 143 -17.93 -16.42 -9.64
C GLN A 143 -17.13 -16.43 -8.35
N ASP A 144 -16.80 -17.64 -7.89
CA ASP A 144 -15.75 -17.86 -6.90
C ASP A 144 -14.46 -18.15 -7.68
N MET A 145 -13.58 -17.14 -7.80
CA MET A 145 -12.34 -17.25 -8.58
C MET A 145 -11.32 -18.21 -7.97
N ILE A 146 -11.38 -18.41 -6.65
CA ILE A 146 -10.42 -19.26 -5.92
C ILE A 146 -10.86 -20.71 -6.03
N SER A 147 -12.08 -21.04 -5.61
CA SER A 147 -12.56 -22.43 -5.55
C SER A 147 -12.66 -23.07 -6.93
N ASN A 148 -13.03 -22.29 -7.95
CA ASN A 148 -13.11 -22.78 -9.32
C ASN A 148 -11.75 -22.81 -10.02
N GLY A 149 -10.70 -22.25 -9.40
CA GLY A 149 -9.36 -22.16 -9.97
C GLY A 149 -9.21 -21.16 -11.12
N GLU A 150 -10.24 -20.35 -11.41
CA GLU A 150 -10.21 -19.33 -12.46
C GLU A 150 -9.09 -18.30 -12.22
N ILE A 151 -8.78 -17.98 -10.96
CA ILE A 151 -7.70 -17.05 -10.62
C ILE A 151 -6.35 -17.46 -11.21
N TYR A 152 -6.04 -18.76 -11.24
CA TYR A 152 -4.79 -19.27 -11.81
C TYR A 152 -4.75 -19.20 -13.33
N ARG A 153 -5.93 -19.21 -13.98
CA ARG A 153 -6.06 -19.07 -15.44
C ARG A 153 -6.03 -17.60 -15.86
N LEU A 154 -6.68 -16.73 -15.09
CA LEU A 154 -6.82 -15.31 -15.37
C LEU A 154 -5.52 -14.53 -15.14
N VAL A 155 -4.73 -14.93 -14.15
CA VAL A 155 -3.50 -14.25 -13.76
C VAL A 155 -2.29 -14.96 -14.37
N GLU A 156 -1.91 -14.54 -15.58
CA GLU A 156 -0.81 -15.17 -16.34
C GLU A 156 0.56 -15.03 -15.68
N ASN A 157 0.84 -13.88 -15.05
CA ASN A 157 2.12 -13.59 -14.40
C ASN A 157 1.91 -12.83 -13.09
N PRO A 158 1.58 -13.53 -11.98
CA PRO A 158 1.43 -12.89 -10.68
C PRO A 158 2.78 -12.39 -10.16
N ALA A 159 2.75 -11.40 -9.28
CA ALA A 159 3.91 -11.01 -8.47
C ALA A 159 3.51 -10.94 -6.99
N ALA A 160 4.42 -11.33 -6.10
CA ALA A 160 4.26 -11.22 -4.65
C ALA A 160 5.43 -10.45 -4.03
N TYR A 161 5.09 -9.42 -3.26
CA TYR A 161 6.01 -8.59 -2.48
C TYR A 161 5.84 -9.00 -1.03
N PHE A 162 6.79 -9.75 -0.50
CA PHE A 162 6.84 -10.12 0.91
C PHE A 162 7.57 -9.06 1.70
N ILE A 163 6.95 -8.60 2.78
CA ILE A 163 7.48 -7.54 3.65
C ILE A 163 7.46 -8.06 5.08
N GLU A 164 8.63 -8.07 5.70
CA GLU A 164 8.82 -8.43 7.10
C GLU A 164 9.16 -7.15 7.87
N TYR A 165 8.31 -6.76 8.82
CA TYR A 165 8.52 -5.57 9.64
C TYR A 165 9.37 -5.87 10.87
N ASN A 166 10.01 -4.84 11.42
CA ASN A 166 10.91 -4.94 12.59
C ASN A 166 10.19 -5.46 13.86
N ASP A 167 8.87 -5.25 13.97
CA ASP A 167 8.03 -5.73 15.07
C ASP A 167 7.51 -7.16 14.87
N GLY A 168 7.87 -7.80 13.74
CA GLY A 168 7.47 -9.16 13.39
C GLY A 168 6.17 -9.26 12.59
N LEU A 169 5.49 -8.15 12.27
CA LEU A 169 4.37 -8.16 11.33
C LEU A 169 4.85 -8.64 9.96
N ARG A 170 4.04 -9.47 9.30
CA ARG A 170 4.23 -9.87 7.91
C ARG A 170 3.09 -9.33 7.07
N ALA A 171 3.45 -8.70 5.95
CA ALA A 171 2.51 -8.22 4.96
C ALA A 171 2.88 -8.74 3.57
N THR A 172 1.87 -9.00 2.75
CA THR A 172 2.05 -9.43 1.37
C THR A 172 1.24 -8.56 0.42
N LEU A 173 1.88 -7.98 -0.60
CA LEU A 173 1.19 -7.46 -1.76
C LEU A 173 1.19 -8.51 -2.88
N LEU A 174 0.01 -8.85 -3.39
CA LEU A 174 -0.19 -9.67 -4.58
C LEU A 174 -0.65 -8.80 -5.75
N MET A 175 0.13 -8.78 -6.83
CA MET A 175 -0.25 -8.14 -8.09
C MET A 175 -0.94 -9.17 -8.98
N LEU A 176 -2.27 -9.07 -9.11
CA LEU A 176 -3.14 -10.10 -9.72
C LEU A 176 -3.80 -9.59 -11.00
N ASN A 177 -2.96 -9.11 -11.93
CA ASN A 177 -3.38 -8.66 -13.24
C ASN A 177 -4.24 -9.71 -13.96
N GLY A 178 -5.46 -9.33 -14.36
CA GLY A 178 -6.39 -10.20 -15.08
C GLY A 178 -7.48 -10.82 -14.21
N ALA A 179 -7.32 -10.88 -12.87
CA ALA A 179 -8.38 -11.36 -11.96
C ALA A 179 -9.38 -10.27 -11.56
N VAL A 180 -8.89 -9.07 -11.27
CA VAL A 180 -9.69 -7.90 -10.89
C VAL A 180 -9.18 -6.65 -11.61
N ARG A 181 -9.85 -5.50 -11.43
CA ARG A 181 -9.37 -4.19 -11.91
C ARG A 181 -9.27 -3.15 -10.79
N ASP A 182 -9.37 -3.58 -9.55
CA ASP A 182 -9.40 -2.75 -8.34
C ASP A 182 -8.32 -3.13 -7.32
N TYR A 183 -8.33 -2.41 -6.19
CA TYR A 183 -7.37 -2.53 -5.10
C TYR A 183 -8.09 -2.97 -3.84
N CYS A 184 -7.74 -4.13 -3.29
CA CYS A 184 -8.45 -4.71 -2.16
C CYS A 184 -7.47 -5.10 -1.05
N PHE A 185 -7.82 -4.79 0.19
CA PHE A 185 -7.02 -5.07 1.37
C PHE A 185 -7.76 -6.02 2.31
N ALA A 186 -7.02 -6.89 2.98
CA ALA A 186 -7.48 -7.66 4.11
C ALA A 186 -6.40 -7.76 5.20
N ALA A 187 -6.83 -7.88 6.45
CA ALA A 187 -5.93 -8.18 7.56
C ALA A 187 -6.61 -9.04 8.61
N GLN A 188 -5.81 -9.88 9.25
CA GLN A 188 -6.22 -10.64 10.42
C GLN A 188 -5.82 -9.87 11.69
N LEU A 189 -6.79 -9.34 12.43
CA LEU A 189 -6.53 -8.77 13.76
C LEU A 189 -6.51 -9.91 14.79
N LYS A 190 -5.65 -9.83 15.81
CA LYS A 190 -5.52 -10.93 16.79
C LYS A 190 -6.80 -11.21 17.60
N ASP A 191 -7.59 -10.18 17.84
CA ASP A 191 -8.81 -10.25 18.66
C ASP A 191 -10.09 -10.45 17.83
N GLU A 192 -9.99 -10.55 16.50
CA GLU A 192 -11.14 -10.71 15.61
C GLU A 192 -11.13 -12.10 14.97
N PRO A 193 -12.24 -12.86 14.98
CA PRO A 193 -12.28 -14.20 14.38
C PRO A 193 -12.38 -14.19 12.85
N VAL A 194 -12.73 -13.05 12.24
CA VAL A 194 -12.93 -12.91 10.80
C VAL A 194 -12.01 -11.81 10.28
N PRO A 195 -11.32 -12.00 9.14
CA PRO A 195 -10.50 -10.95 8.54
C PRO A 195 -11.29 -9.68 8.25
N VAL A 196 -10.73 -8.54 8.65
CA VAL A 196 -11.22 -7.23 8.20
C VAL A 196 -10.80 -7.05 6.75
N SER A 197 -11.68 -6.54 5.90
CA SER A 197 -11.38 -6.32 4.48
C SER A 197 -12.10 -5.10 3.91
N THR A 198 -11.45 -4.43 2.96
CA THR A 198 -12.00 -3.27 2.26
C THR A 198 -11.43 -3.16 0.85
N GLN A 199 -12.21 -2.60 -0.06
CA GLN A 199 -11.74 -2.04 -1.31
C GLN A 199 -11.23 -0.62 -1.10
N PHE A 200 -10.20 -0.21 -1.82
CA PHE A 200 -9.85 1.19 -2.05
C PHE A 200 -10.53 1.64 -3.35
N PHE A 201 -11.66 2.31 -3.22
CA PHE A 201 -12.57 2.55 -4.33
C PHE A 201 -12.13 3.70 -5.22
N LEU A 202 -11.70 3.38 -6.43
CA LEU A 202 -11.43 4.36 -7.48
C LEU A 202 -12.70 4.59 -8.29
N THR A 203 -13.29 5.77 -8.15
CA THR A 203 -14.49 6.16 -8.91
C THR A 203 -14.28 5.97 -10.43
N PRO A 204 -15.26 5.42 -11.16
CA PRO A 204 -15.17 5.26 -12.61
C PRO A 204 -14.91 6.56 -13.37
N THR A 205 -14.37 6.42 -14.58
CA THR A 205 -14.21 7.54 -15.52
C THR A 205 -15.58 8.06 -15.99
N PRO A 206 -15.71 9.35 -16.33
CA PRO A 206 -14.64 10.34 -16.49
C PRO A 206 -14.28 11.15 -15.22
N ASN A 207 -15.04 11.04 -14.13
CA ASN A 207 -14.97 12.01 -13.03
C ASN A 207 -13.73 11.86 -12.13
N VAL A 208 -13.13 10.67 -12.02
CA VAL A 208 -11.87 10.40 -11.27
C VAL A 208 -11.77 11.13 -9.92
N THR A 209 -12.86 11.15 -9.17
CA THR A 209 -13.02 12.00 -7.97
C THR A 209 -12.07 11.62 -6.83
N TYR A 210 -11.48 10.42 -6.88
CA TYR A 210 -10.38 10.04 -5.99
C TYR A 210 -9.19 11.00 -6.07
N SER A 211 -8.95 11.66 -7.21
CA SER A 211 -7.94 12.71 -7.34
C SER A 211 -8.35 13.98 -6.58
N ALA A 212 -9.63 14.32 -6.56
CA ALA A 212 -10.11 15.47 -5.78
C ALA A 212 -9.92 15.26 -4.26
N CYS A 213 -10.03 14.02 -3.77
CA CYS A 213 -9.69 13.68 -2.39
C CYS A 213 -8.22 13.98 -2.06
N LEU A 214 -7.30 13.68 -2.99
CA LEU A 214 -5.88 14.02 -2.84
C LEU A 214 -5.65 15.53 -2.90
N ILE A 215 -6.29 16.24 -3.83
CA ILE A 215 -6.22 17.70 -3.92
C ILE A 215 -6.66 18.35 -2.61
N ALA A 216 -7.74 17.88 -1.98
CA ALA A 216 -8.20 18.41 -0.69
C ALA A 216 -7.11 18.31 0.41
N LYS A 217 -6.28 17.26 0.39
CA LYS A 217 -5.15 17.10 1.34
C LYS A 217 -3.97 18.01 1.01
N ILE A 218 -3.75 18.31 -0.26
CA ILE A 218 -2.75 19.28 -0.71
C ILE A 218 -3.18 20.70 -0.34
N GLU A 219 -4.47 21.03 -0.50
CA GLU A 219 -5.03 22.30 -0.05
C GLU A 219 -4.88 22.46 1.46
N GLU A 220 -5.23 21.43 2.25
CA GLU A 220 -5.03 21.40 3.71
C GLU A 220 -3.56 21.69 4.10
N LEU A 221 -2.60 21.07 3.42
CA LEU A 221 -1.17 21.36 3.60
C LEU A 221 -0.85 22.85 3.35
N PHE A 222 -1.30 23.40 2.23
CA PHE A 222 -0.94 24.77 1.85
C PHE A 222 -1.64 25.83 2.72
N GLU A 223 -2.86 25.57 3.18
CA GLU A 223 -3.59 26.45 4.09
C GLU A 223 -2.99 26.48 5.50
N THR A 224 -2.58 25.32 6.01
CA THR A 224 -2.13 25.18 7.41
C THR A 224 -0.61 25.20 7.56
N GLY A 225 0.12 24.88 6.49
CA GLY A 225 1.55 24.61 6.52
C GLY A 225 1.93 23.23 7.08
N ILE A 226 0.96 22.40 7.46
CA ILE A 226 1.14 21.13 8.17
C ILE A 226 0.62 19.98 7.29
N ALA A 227 1.42 18.92 7.13
CA ALA A 227 1.00 17.74 6.38
C ALA A 227 -0.05 16.94 7.19
N PRO A 228 -1.19 16.54 6.58
CA PRO A 228 -2.26 15.80 7.27
C PRO A 228 -1.89 14.36 7.65
N TYR A 229 -0.80 13.83 7.10
CA TYR A 229 -0.25 12.52 7.41
C TYR A 229 1.27 12.53 7.20
N PRO A 230 2.02 11.64 7.88
CA PRO A 230 3.49 11.67 7.92
C PRO A 230 4.12 11.38 6.55
N ALA A 231 5.14 12.17 6.18
CA ALA A 231 5.97 11.94 4.99
C ALA A 231 6.82 10.67 5.13
N GLU A 232 7.07 10.24 6.35
CA GLU A 232 7.77 9.00 6.68
C GLU A 232 7.05 7.76 6.14
N ARG A 233 5.72 7.81 5.99
CA ARG A 233 4.95 6.76 5.30
C ARG A 233 5.47 6.55 3.88
N THR A 234 5.56 7.64 3.11
CA THR A 234 5.97 7.54 1.71
C THR A 234 7.45 7.23 1.58
N LEU A 235 8.29 7.75 2.48
CA LEU A 235 9.70 7.36 2.58
C LEU A 235 9.87 5.85 2.75
N LEU A 236 9.14 5.25 3.70
CA LEU A 236 9.19 3.81 3.93
C LEU A 236 8.71 3.02 2.71
N VAL A 237 7.60 3.43 2.11
CA VAL A 237 7.04 2.76 0.92
C VAL A 237 7.99 2.85 -0.27
N SER A 238 8.60 4.02 -0.52
CA SER A 238 9.61 4.21 -1.57
C SER A 238 10.79 3.27 -1.39
N GLY A 239 11.35 3.21 -0.18
CA GLY A 239 12.48 2.32 0.12
C GLY A 239 12.13 0.83 0.08
N THR A 240 10.90 0.48 0.50
CA THR A 240 10.38 -0.90 0.41
C THR A 240 10.27 -1.34 -1.05
N LEU A 241 9.68 -0.50 -1.91
CA LEU A 241 9.55 -0.78 -3.34
C LEU A 241 10.92 -0.89 -4.02
N GLU A 242 11.83 0.07 -3.77
CA GLU A 242 13.21 0.02 -4.31
C GLU A 242 13.91 -1.29 -3.91
N SER A 243 13.77 -1.71 -2.66
CA SER A 243 14.37 -2.95 -2.15
C SER A 243 13.74 -4.20 -2.77
N CYS A 244 12.42 -4.21 -2.99
CA CYS A 244 11.72 -5.28 -3.71
C CYS A 244 12.15 -5.39 -5.17
N LEU A 245 12.29 -4.25 -5.87
CA LEU A 245 12.80 -4.23 -7.25
C LEU A 245 14.27 -4.68 -7.30
N THR A 246 15.07 -4.32 -6.29
CA THR A 246 16.44 -4.83 -6.13
C THR A 246 16.46 -6.35 -5.92
N SER A 247 15.56 -6.88 -5.07
CA SER A 247 15.38 -8.33 -4.87
C SER A 247 15.12 -9.04 -6.20
N ARG A 248 14.20 -8.51 -7.01
CA ARG A 248 13.91 -9.01 -8.37
C ARG A 248 15.14 -9.04 -9.25
N LEU A 249 15.87 -7.91 -9.34
CA LEU A 249 17.09 -7.79 -10.17
C LEU A 249 18.21 -8.74 -9.72
N GLN A 250 18.27 -9.07 -8.43
CA GLN A 250 19.24 -10.01 -7.86
C GLN A 250 18.76 -11.47 -7.89
N GLY A 251 17.75 -11.80 -8.71
CA GLY A 251 17.26 -13.16 -8.88
C GLY A 251 16.30 -13.60 -7.79
N HIS A 252 15.43 -12.68 -7.34
CA HIS A 252 14.37 -12.91 -6.35
C HIS A 252 14.87 -13.32 -4.96
N ILE A 253 16.07 -12.88 -4.56
CA ILE A 253 16.61 -13.21 -3.23
C ILE A 253 15.95 -12.36 -2.14
N ARG A 254 15.80 -12.92 -0.93
CA ARG A 254 15.38 -12.13 0.23
C ARG A 254 16.50 -11.17 0.63
N LEU A 255 16.16 -9.91 0.83
CA LEU A 255 17.10 -8.85 1.20
C LEU A 255 16.78 -8.32 2.59
N GLU A 256 17.79 -8.22 3.45
CA GLU A 256 17.71 -7.43 4.68
C GLU A 256 17.74 -5.93 4.33
N THR A 257 16.99 -5.13 5.07
CA THR A 257 16.80 -3.70 4.78
C THR A 257 17.11 -2.83 6.00
N PRO A 258 18.35 -2.85 6.54
CA PRO A 258 18.71 -2.08 7.73
C PRO A 258 18.58 -0.55 7.55
N HIS A 259 18.60 -0.06 6.30
CA HIS A 259 18.35 1.34 5.97
C HIS A 259 16.89 1.76 6.13
N LEU A 260 15.94 0.82 6.11
CA LEU A 260 14.49 1.07 6.27
C LEU A 260 14.06 1.11 7.73
N ASN A 261 14.93 1.56 8.64
CA ASN A 261 14.60 1.83 10.04
C ASN A 261 13.89 3.19 10.19
N VAL A 262 12.69 3.29 9.59
CA VAL A 262 11.86 4.50 9.58
C VAL A 262 10.73 4.29 10.59
N GLU A 263 10.67 5.14 11.61
CA GLU A 263 9.66 5.07 12.67
C GLU A 263 8.72 6.28 12.60
N TYR A 264 7.42 6.05 12.73
CA TYR A 264 6.43 7.14 12.82
C TYR A 264 5.11 6.65 13.43
N ARG A 265 4.23 7.61 13.75
CA ARG A 265 2.86 7.33 14.22
C ARG A 265 1.85 7.66 13.14
N ALA A 266 0.87 6.77 12.97
CA ALA A 266 -0.29 7.03 12.15
C ALA A 266 -1.03 8.31 12.61
N PRO A 267 -1.71 9.03 11.70
CA PRO A 267 -2.59 10.12 12.08
C PRO A 267 -3.72 9.58 12.96
N ALA A 268 -4.21 10.44 13.88
CA ALA A 268 -5.25 10.06 14.83
C ALA A 268 -6.51 9.55 14.09
N GLU A 269 -6.91 10.28 13.04
CA GLU A 269 -8.01 9.91 12.15
C GLU A 269 -7.44 9.44 10.81
N SER A 270 -8.07 8.42 10.22
CA SER A 270 -7.75 8.03 8.85
C SER A 270 -8.11 9.15 7.88
N GLN A 271 -7.31 9.30 6.83
CA GLN A 271 -7.39 10.43 5.89
C GLN A 271 -8.19 10.11 4.62
N HIS A 272 -8.89 8.97 4.61
CA HIS A 272 -9.72 8.51 3.51
C HIS A 272 -11.02 9.29 3.42
N ALA A 273 -11.57 9.40 2.22
CA ALA A 273 -12.85 10.06 2.01
C ALA A 273 -13.99 9.24 2.63
N ARG A 274 -14.94 9.95 3.25
CA ARG A 274 -16.18 9.38 3.82
C ARG A 274 -17.40 9.93 3.07
N LEU A 275 -18.49 9.17 3.11
CA LEU A 275 -19.80 9.58 2.55
C LEU A 275 -20.56 10.49 3.52
#